data_AF-A0A815LFW9-F1
#
_entry.id   AF-A0A815LFW9-F1
#
_cell.length_a   1.000
_cell.length_b   1.000
_cell.length_c   1.000
_cell.angle_alpha   90.00
_cell.angle_beta   90.00
_cell.angle_gamma   90.00
#
_symmetry.space_group_name_H-M   'P 1'
#
loop_
_entity.id
_entity.type
_entity.pdbx_description
1 polymer ?
#
loop_
_entity_poly.entity_id
_entity_poly.type
_entity_poly.pdbx_seq_one_letter_code
_entity_poly.pdbx_strand_id
1 'polypeptide(L)'
;FGIDLRKVDRRPLFQAPGKTIYRAEWISKPGPDVVLLKIEGAKANREAAYYVQLGSHPHIVHTYGMVENDFNALMLVQEYATAGDLAELLKENEFQPSQVVLLEIFLQIIDAMIYLANYGIVHGDLACRNVLVFRFHNSNPQENLVKLTDFGLTRASTLYSVVGSTASTTLVVVPLRYAVPEILQSSGLSNYSEKSDVYSMGILMWEACSQGQLPYGSIDNDNEVRRLKIKGEILGQPEKCDEKLWNIIVQCWHQQPDVRPTFKMLKESLLELQLRSIISSNGVQNKSDTLIQNTTESPVQANTDTLVDHPLSNETPSIKSTTITCSFCNSHFPGLGILIHDQTLIKLDLTERNIDDNKVQHVADILQENTTLVELQLEGNRIGLKGTRHLAKALRNNQTLIELNISDNQIGDVGTQYLAEAIRQNEVKRPNIILLINNLICQEQNKLIDRLRQLAPQHAAYLSNATRINQVTVYHLFQILNT
;
A
#
# COMPACT_ATOMS: atom_id res chain seq x y z
N PHE A 1 13.22 -13.74 23.73
CA PHE A 1 13.50 -15.04 24.40
C PHE A 1 12.49 -16.06 23.89
N GLY A 2 12.93 -17.13 23.21
CA GLY A 2 12.06 -18.24 22.78
C GLY A 2 11.98 -18.56 21.27
N ILE A 3 12.95 -18.11 20.46
CA ILE A 3 13.05 -18.52 19.05
C ILE A 3 14.18 -19.54 18.95
N ASP A 4 13.84 -20.78 18.59
CA ASP A 4 14.79 -21.86 18.35
C ASP A 4 14.77 -22.19 16.86
N LEU A 5 15.86 -21.87 16.17
CA LEU A 5 16.02 -21.97 14.73
C LEU A 5 17.27 -22.78 14.42
N ARG A 6 17.19 -23.64 13.41
CA ARG A 6 18.38 -24.25 12.82
C ARG A 6 18.52 -23.87 11.36
N LYS A 7 19.77 -23.76 10.92
CA LYS A 7 20.09 -23.68 9.49
C LYS A 7 19.68 -24.99 8.84
N VAL A 8 18.98 -24.91 7.73
CA VAL A 8 18.62 -26.09 6.92
C VAL A 8 19.88 -26.65 6.26
N ASP A 9 20.71 -25.77 5.70
CA ASP A 9 21.94 -26.12 5.00
C ASP A 9 23.17 -25.47 5.63
N ARG A 10 24.32 -26.14 5.49
CA ARG A 10 25.62 -25.56 5.89
C ARG A 10 26.08 -24.45 4.95
N ARG A 11 25.68 -24.52 3.68
CA ARG A 11 26.03 -23.52 2.66
C ARG A 11 25.03 -22.35 2.72
N PRO A 12 25.50 -21.11 2.57
CA PRO A 12 24.59 -19.96 2.48
C PRO A 12 23.79 -20.02 1.17
N LEU A 13 22.56 -19.49 1.20
CA LEU A 13 21.76 -19.22 0.01
C LEU A 13 22.40 -18.09 -0.81
N PHE A 14 22.98 -17.11 -0.12
CA PHE A 14 23.61 -15.95 -0.74
C PHE A 14 24.79 -15.48 0.11
N GLN A 15 25.88 -15.09 -0.55
CA GLN A 15 27.06 -14.55 0.12
C GLN A 15 27.69 -13.41 -0.70
N ALA A 16 27.79 -12.25 -0.09
CA ALA A 16 28.47 -11.06 -0.60
C ALA A 16 29.25 -10.38 0.53
N PRO A 17 30.18 -9.45 0.22
CA PRO A 17 30.87 -8.68 1.26
C PRO A 17 29.88 -8.01 2.23
N GLY A 18 29.99 -8.32 3.53
CA GLY A 18 29.14 -7.75 4.59
C GLY A 18 27.73 -8.35 4.74
N LYS A 19 27.31 -9.25 3.84
CA LYS A 19 25.96 -9.85 3.84
C LYS A 19 26.02 -11.35 3.52
N THR A 20 25.47 -12.17 4.42
CA THR A 20 25.32 -13.62 4.17
C THR A 20 23.94 -14.09 4.60
N ILE A 21 23.26 -14.86 3.75
CA ILE A 21 21.90 -15.36 3.99
C ILE A 21 21.93 -16.89 4.08
N TYR A 22 21.29 -17.45 5.10
CA TYR A 22 21.10 -18.89 5.26
C TYR A 22 19.60 -19.21 5.29
N ARG A 23 19.20 -20.34 4.69
CA ARG A 23 17.87 -20.91 4.92
C ARG A 23 17.78 -21.44 6.35
N ALA A 24 16.66 -21.20 7.03
CA ALA A 24 16.44 -21.69 8.38
C ALA A 24 15.02 -22.23 8.58
N GLU A 25 14.85 -23.05 9.60
CA GLU A 25 13.58 -23.63 10.00
C GLU A 25 13.39 -23.59 11.52
N TRP A 26 12.14 -23.52 11.95
CA TRP A 26 11.74 -23.48 13.35
C TRP A 26 11.83 -24.86 14.00
N ILE A 27 12.48 -24.94 15.16
CA ILE A 27 12.70 -26.21 15.87
C ILE A 27 11.54 -26.52 16.82
N SER A 28 11.18 -25.58 17.69
CA SER A 28 10.25 -25.85 18.79
C SER A 28 8.76 -25.74 18.42
N LYS A 29 8.43 -24.98 17.36
CA LYS A 29 7.05 -24.79 16.88
C LYS A 29 7.07 -24.66 15.36
N PRO A 30 6.13 -25.27 14.62
CA PRO A 30 5.99 -24.99 13.21
C PRO A 30 5.72 -23.51 12.99
N GLY A 31 6.45 -22.91 12.05
CA GLY A 31 6.36 -21.51 11.69
C GLY A 31 6.60 -21.32 10.19
N PRO A 32 6.44 -20.09 9.66
CA PRO A 32 6.64 -19.81 8.25
C PRO A 32 8.09 -20.05 7.82
N ASP A 33 8.33 -20.23 6.52
CA ASP A 33 9.69 -20.31 6.00
C ASP A 33 10.47 -19.03 6.32
N VAL A 34 11.72 -19.20 6.78
CA VAL A 34 12.57 -18.09 7.22
C VAL A 34 13.99 -18.19 6.69
N VAL A 35 14.65 -17.03 6.68
CA VAL A 35 16.08 -16.91 6.43
C VAL A 35 16.77 -16.23 7.61
N LEU A 36 18.03 -16.59 7.81
CA LEU A 36 18.96 -15.93 8.71
C LEU A 36 19.88 -15.03 7.90
N LEU A 37 19.69 -13.72 8.04
CA LEU A 37 20.52 -12.71 7.44
C LEU A 37 21.60 -12.29 8.45
N LYS A 38 22.83 -12.71 8.19
CA LYS A 38 24.01 -12.24 8.92
C LYS A 38 24.45 -10.89 8.35
N ILE A 39 24.41 -9.86 9.19
CA ILE A 39 24.91 -8.52 8.89
C ILE A 39 26.22 -8.34 9.67
N GLU A 40 27.31 -8.01 8.99
CA GLU A 40 28.61 -7.86 9.64
C GLU A 40 28.88 -6.39 10.02
N GLY A 41 29.40 -6.17 11.24
CA GLY A 41 30.04 -4.93 11.69
C GLY A 41 29.27 -4.10 12.73
N ALA A 42 29.97 -3.11 13.31
CA ALA A 42 29.58 -2.41 14.56
C ALA A 42 28.26 -1.60 14.51
N LYS A 43 27.72 -1.34 13.30
CA LYS A 43 26.43 -0.63 13.11
C LYS A 43 25.22 -1.57 12.98
N ALA A 44 25.45 -2.88 12.81
CA ALA A 44 24.40 -3.88 12.60
C ALA A 44 23.35 -3.90 13.73
N ASN A 45 23.76 -3.68 14.99
CA ASN A 45 22.83 -3.69 16.12
C ASN A 45 21.87 -2.48 16.15
N ARG A 46 22.29 -1.30 15.67
CA ARG A 46 21.40 -0.12 15.60
C ARG A 46 20.44 -0.22 14.42
N GLU A 47 20.89 -0.81 13.32
CA GLU A 47 20.12 -0.93 12.09
C GLU A 47 19.10 -2.06 12.16
N ALA A 48 19.43 -3.15 12.85
CA ALA A 48 18.53 -4.26 13.14
C ALA A 48 17.23 -3.81 13.83
N ALA A 49 17.28 -2.77 14.68
CA ALA A 49 16.10 -2.22 15.32
C ALA A 49 15.11 -1.61 14.31
N TYR A 50 15.59 -0.94 13.26
CA TYR A 50 14.72 -0.42 12.20
C TYR A 50 14.06 -1.54 11.41
N TYR A 51 14.78 -2.63 11.12
CA TYR A 51 14.21 -3.80 10.44
C TYR A 51 13.04 -4.41 11.20
N VAL A 52 13.18 -4.54 12.52
CA VAL A 52 12.10 -5.05 13.37
C VAL A 52 10.94 -4.06 13.47
N GLN A 53 11.23 -2.76 13.61
CA GLN A 53 10.21 -1.72 13.76
C GLN A 53 9.39 -1.49 12.47
N LEU A 54 10.02 -1.61 11.30
CA LEU A 54 9.39 -1.30 10.00
C LEU A 54 8.71 -2.51 9.37
N GLY A 55 8.95 -3.72 9.90
CA GLY A 55 8.42 -4.97 9.37
C GLY A 55 6.89 -5.13 9.45
N SER A 56 6.16 -4.17 10.03
CA SER A 56 4.69 -4.16 10.03
C SER A 56 4.07 -3.76 8.68
N HIS A 57 4.84 -3.18 7.76
CA HIS A 57 4.34 -2.78 6.45
C HIS A 57 4.19 -4.00 5.51
N PRO A 58 3.05 -4.17 4.80
CA PRO A 58 2.78 -5.37 4.00
C PRO A 58 3.77 -5.61 2.84
N HIS A 59 4.39 -4.54 2.34
CA HIS A 59 5.35 -4.56 1.22
C HIS A 59 6.80 -4.33 1.65
N ILE A 60 7.12 -4.49 2.93
CA ILE A 60 8.49 -4.54 3.44
C ILE A 60 8.74 -5.94 3.99
N VAL A 61 9.91 -6.50 3.73
CA VAL A 61 10.27 -7.82 4.25
C VAL A 61 10.19 -7.82 5.77
N HIS A 62 9.31 -8.67 6.30
CA HIS A 62 9.05 -8.82 7.71
C HIS A 62 10.27 -9.40 8.40
N THR A 63 10.73 -8.69 9.44
CA THR A 63 11.81 -9.15 10.32
C THR A 63 11.20 -9.57 11.65
N TYR A 64 11.14 -10.87 11.90
CA TYR A 64 10.56 -11.45 13.13
C TYR A 64 11.37 -11.09 14.38
N GLY A 65 12.67 -10.83 14.21
CA GLY A 65 13.54 -10.45 15.30
C GLY A 65 15.01 -10.70 14.98
N MET A 66 15.81 -10.71 16.05
CA MET A 66 17.24 -10.96 16.01
C MET A 66 17.56 -12.22 16.80
N VAL A 67 18.52 -13.00 16.31
CA VAL A 67 19.13 -14.12 17.03
C VAL A 67 20.64 -13.94 17.03
N GLU A 68 21.29 -14.50 18.03
CA GLU A 68 22.74 -14.52 18.16
C GLU A 68 23.20 -15.98 18.12
N ASN A 69 24.24 -16.26 17.35
CA ASN A 69 24.81 -17.61 17.30
C ASN A 69 25.88 -17.81 18.39
N ASP A 70 26.39 -19.04 18.51
CA ASP A 70 27.44 -19.41 19.49
C ASP A 70 28.77 -18.63 19.36
N PHE A 71 28.94 -17.85 18.29
CA PHE A 71 30.11 -17.01 18.03
C PHE A 71 29.82 -15.51 18.20
N ASN A 72 28.72 -15.16 18.87
CA ASN A 72 28.23 -13.79 19.08
C ASN A 72 27.96 -13.00 17.78
N ALA A 73 27.67 -13.70 16.68
CA ALA A 73 27.25 -13.06 15.44
C ALA A 73 25.74 -12.85 15.46
N LEU A 74 25.34 -11.58 15.41
CA LEU A 74 23.95 -11.17 15.28
C LEU A 74 23.41 -11.52 13.88
N MET A 75 22.23 -12.13 13.83
CA MET A 75 21.51 -12.45 12.60
C MET A 75 20.05 -11.98 12.70
N LEU A 76 19.53 -11.40 11.62
CA LEU A 76 18.11 -11.11 11.49
C LEU A 76 17.36 -12.36 11.03
N VAL A 77 16.20 -12.61 11.64
CA VAL A 77 15.25 -13.62 11.21
C VAL A 77 14.22 -12.95 10.33
N GLN A 78 14.21 -13.26 9.04
CA GLN A 78 13.30 -12.67 8.06
C GLN A 78 12.44 -13.73 7.39
N GLU A 79 11.27 -13.33 6.90
CA GLU A 79 10.47 -14.20 6.03
C GLU A 79 11.23 -14.55 4.75
N TYR A 80 11.04 -15.79 4.29
CA TYR A 80 11.69 -16.29 3.09
C TYR A 80 10.81 -16.09 1.85
N ALA A 81 11.35 -15.40 0.85
CA ALA A 81 10.77 -15.32 -0.48
C ALA A 81 11.26 -16.49 -1.33
N THR A 82 10.41 -17.49 -1.54
CA THR A 82 10.77 -18.73 -2.25
C THR A 82 11.10 -18.51 -3.72
N ALA A 83 10.52 -17.49 -4.36
CA ALA A 83 10.78 -17.16 -5.76
C ALA A 83 12.06 -16.32 -5.97
N GLY A 84 12.67 -15.78 -4.91
CA GLY A 84 13.86 -14.94 -5.01
C GLY A 84 13.57 -13.49 -5.35
N ASP A 85 14.55 -12.82 -5.96
CA ASP A 85 14.47 -11.39 -6.31
C ASP A 85 13.93 -11.15 -7.73
N LEU A 86 13.32 -9.99 -7.91
CA LEU A 86 12.66 -9.60 -9.16
C LEU A 86 13.65 -9.48 -10.32
N ALA A 87 14.91 -9.09 -10.09
CA ALA A 87 15.87 -8.89 -11.17
C ALA A 87 16.26 -10.20 -11.85
N GLU A 88 16.49 -11.27 -11.08
CA GLU A 88 16.75 -12.59 -11.65
C GLU A 88 15.50 -13.20 -12.30
N LEU A 89 14.34 -13.10 -11.64
CA LEU A 89 13.07 -13.59 -12.19
C LEU A 89 12.74 -12.96 -13.55
N LEU A 90 12.91 -11.65 -13.72
CA LEU A 90 12.63 -10.97 -14.99
C LEU A 90 13.44 -11.49 -16.19
N LYS A 91 14.58 -12.14 -15.95
CA LYS A 91 15.42 -12.75 -16.99
C LYS A 91 14.95 -14.16 -17.36
N GLU A 92 14.07 -14.76 -16.56
CA GLU A 92 13.52 -16.08 -16.82
C GLU A 92 12.42 -16.05 -17.89
N ASN A 93 12.41 -17.04 -18.77
CA ASN A 93 11.43 -17.11 -19.87
C ASN A 93 9.99 -17.31 -19.37
N GLU A 94 9.81 -17.98 -18.22
CA GLU A 94 8.49 -18.28 -17.66
C GLU A 94 7.91 -17.09 -16.88
N PHE A 95 8.76 -16.19 -16.39
CA PHE A 95 8.35 -15.01 -15.64
C PHE A 95 8.26 -13.79 -16.58
N GLN A 96 7.11 -13.66 -17.22
CA GLN A 96 6.84 -12.59 -18.18
C GLN A 96 5.60 -11.79 -17.77
N PRO A 97 5.71 -10.92 -16.75
CA PRO A 97 4.58 -10.14 -16.26
C PRO A 97 4.03 -9.23 -17.35
N SER A 98 2.71 -9.17 -17.45
CA SER A 98 2.04 -8.13 -18.25
C SER A 98 2.27 -6.74 -17.65
N GLN A 99 2.07 -5.68 -18.43
CA GLN A 99 2.22 -4.31 -17.92
C GLN A 99 1.27 -4.01 -16.74
N VAL A 100 0.08 -4.63 -16.71
CA VAL A 100 -0.87 -4.48 -15.59
C VAL A 100 -0.30 -5.10 -14.31
N VAL A 101 0.37 -6.25 -14.41
CA VAL A 101 1.06 -6.88 -13.28
C VAL A 101 2.25 -6.04 -12.83
N LEU A 102 3.02 -5.47 -13.77
CA LEU A 102 4.13 -4.57 -13.44
C LEU A 102 3.63 -3.31 -12.71
N LEU A 103 2.53 -2.70 -13.16
CA LEU A 103 1.93 -1.53 -12.48
C LEU A 103 1.55 -1.86 -11.02
N GLU A 104 0.95 -3.03 -10.79
CA GLU A 104 0.63 -3.49 -9.44
C GLU A 104 1.89 -3.68 -8.58
N ILE A 105 2.93 -4.32 -9.12
CA ILE A 105 4.23 -4.46 -8.46
C ILE A 105 4.84 -3.08 -8.11
N PHE A 106 4.77 -2.11 -9.02
CA PHE A 106 5.29 -0.77 -8.80
C PHE A 106 4.53 -0.04 -7.68
N LEU A 107 3.20 -0.17 -7.63
CA LEU A 107 2.38 0.43 -6.57
C LEU A 107 2.74 -0.13 -5.18
N GLN A 108 2.96 -1.44 -5.07
CA GLN A 108 3.40 -2.09 -3.83
C GLN A 108 4.77 -1.57 -3.35
N ILE A 109 5.72 -1.41 -4.27
CA ILE A 109 7.04 -0.85 -3.97
C ILE A 109 6.93 0.62 -3.56
N ILE A 110 6.11 1.42 -4.25
CA ILE A 110 5.88 2.83 -3.91
C ILE A 110 5.24 2.96 -2.53
N ASP A 111 4.32 2.09 -2.15
CA ASP A 111 3.75 2.09 -0.80
C ASP A 111 4.81 1.85 0.29
N ALA A 112 5.71 0.88 0.07
CA ALA A 112 6.85 0.69 0.95
C ALA A 112 7.76 1.93 1.01
N MET A 113 8.00 2.59 -0.13
CA MET A 113 8.85 3.79 -0.18
C MET A 113 8.21 5.02 0.48
N ILE A 114 6.88 5.21 0.36
CA ILE A 114 6.14 6.24 1.10
C ILE A 114 6.28 5.99 2.61
N TYR A 115 6.14 4.73 3.03
CA TYR A 115 6.31 4.35 4.43
C TYR A 115 7.72 4.68 4.93
N LEU A 116 8.78 4.28 4.22
CA LEU A 116 10.16 4.61 4.57
C LEU A 116 10.41 6.13 4.62
N ALA A 117 9.90 6.88 3.64
CA ALA A 117 10.05 8.34 3.59
C ALA A 117 9.40 9.03 4.80
N ASN A 118 8.23 8.57 5.26
CA ASN A 118 7.57 9.10 6.46
C ASN A 118 8.38 8.85 7.75
N TYR A 119 9.21 7.81 7.78
CA TYR A 119 10.16 7.54 8.87
C TYR A 119 11.51 8.27 8.68
N GLY A 120 11.66 9.09 7.64
CA GLY A 120 12.90 9.79 7.32
C GLY A 120 14.01 8.85 6.83
N ILE A 121 13.64 7.69 6.29
CA ILE A 121 14.57 6.67 5.79
C ILE A 121 14.69 6.80 4.28
N VAL A 122 15.93 7.00 3.82
CA VAL A 122 16.31 6.92 2.40
C VAL A 122 16.85 5.51 2.15
N HIS A 123 16.32 4.83 1.14
CA HIS A 123 16.73 3.49 0.75
C HIS A 123 18.18 3.48 0.27
N GLY A 124 18.52 4.36 -0.69
CA GLY A 124 19.88 4.59 -1.18
C GLY A 124 20.43 3.53 -2.15
N ASP A 125 19.75 2.39 -2.27
CA ASP A 125 20.02 1.36 -3.28
C ASP A 125 18.74 0.71 -3.87
N LEU A 126 17.75 1.51 -4.30
CA LEU A 126 16.50 0.97 -4.83
C LEU A 126 16.70 0.39 -6.24
N ALA A 127 16.43 -0.90 -6.43
CA ALA A 127 16.60 -1.65 -7.68
C ALA A 127 15.79 -2.97 -7.67
N CYS A 128 15.54 -3.62 -8.81
CA CYS A 128 14.77 -4.88 -8.86
C CYS A 128 15.41 -6.00 -8.01
N ARG A 129 16.75 -6.05 -7.91
CA ARG A 129 17.45 -7.04 -7.06
C ARG A 129 17.13 -6.92 -5.55
N ASN A 130 16.60 -5.77 -5.13
CA ASN A 130 16.21 -5.50 -3.74
C ASN A 130 14.67 -5.59 -3.56
N VAL A 131 13.96 -6.16 -4.54
CA VAL A 131 12.54 -6.48 -4.48
C VAL A 131 12.39 -7.99 -4.51
N LEU A 132 11.84 -8.58 -3.44
CA LEU A 132 11.59 -10.01 -3.34
C LEU A 132 10.17 -10.36 -3.75
N VAL A 133 10.00 -11.46 -4.48
CA VAL A 133 8.70 -11.94 -4.96
C VAL A 133 8.21 -13.08 -4.06
N PHE A 134 7.04 -12.89 -3.43
CA PHE A 134 6.40 -13.88 -2.55
C PHE A 134 5.28 -14.64 -3.23
N ARG A 135 4.53 -13.97 -4.11
CA ARG A 135 3.50 -14.58 -4.94
C ARG A 135 3.50 -13.91 -6.30
N PHE A 136 3.33 -14.72 -7.34
CA PHE A 136 3.25 -14.26 -8.72
C PHE A 136 2.04 -14.87 -9.42
N HIS A 137 1.21 -14.02 -10.01
CA HIS A 137 0.00 -14.40 -10.72
C HIS A 137 -0.18 -13.50 -11.95
N ASN A 138 0.06 -14.06 -13.14
CA ASN A 138 0.01 -13.26 -14.36
C ASN A 138 -1.42 -12.82 -14.74
N SER A 139 -2.42 -13.66 -14.43
CA SER A 139 -3.83 -13.42 -14.77
C SER A 139 -4.60 -12.62 -13.72
N ASN A 140 -4.11 -12.59 -12.47
CA ASN A 140 -4.71 -11.81 -11.40
C ASN A 140 -3.65 -10.89 -10.75
N PRO A 141 -3.49 -9.65 -11.24
CA PRO A 141 -2.52 -8.70 -10.72
C PRO A 141 -2.57 -8.57 -9.19
N GLN A 142 -3.78 -8.53 -8.59
CA GLN A 142 -3.97 -8.30 -7.15
C GLN A 142 -3.49 -9.46 -6.25
N GLU A 143 -3.24 -10.63 -6.80
CA GLU A 143 -2.68 -11.76 -6.04
C GLU A 143 -1.14 -11.74 -5.99
N ASN A 144 -0.50 -10.89 -6.80
CA ASN A 144 0.94 -10.69 -6.74
C ASN A 144 1.32 -10.05 -5.41
N LEU A 145 2.40 -10.52 -4.81
CA LEU A 145 2.95 -9.94 -3.60
C LEU A 145 4.45 -9.79 -3.77
N VAL A 146 4.91 -8.55 -3.74
CA VAL A 146 6.32 -8.21 -3.66
C VAL A 146 6.61 -7.46 -2.37
N LYS A 147 7.85 -7.58 -1.90
CA LYS A 147 8.31 -6.86 -0.71
C LYS A 147 9.71 -6.32 -0.91
N LEU A 148 9.90 -5.09 -0.44
CA LEU A 148 11.17 -4.38 -0.47
C LEU A 148 12.09 -4.89 0.65
N THR A 149 13.37 -5.08 0.33
CA THR A 149 14.42 -5.48 1.28
C THR A 149 15.63 -4.56 1.18
N ASP A 150 16.63 -4.75 2.04
CA ASP A 150 17.94 -4.08 1.99
C ASP A 150 17.93 -2.54 2.06
N PHE A 151 16.84 -1.95 2.54
CA PHE A 151 16.76 -0.51 2.78
C PHE A 151 17.76 -0.07 3.86
N GLY A 152 18.49 1.03 3.61
CA GLY A 152 19.39 1.62 4.60
C GLY A 152 20.72 0.89 4.83
N LEU A 153 20.93 -0.34 4.32
CA LEU A 153 22.20 -1.08 4.43
C LEU A 153 23.37 -0.40 3.71
N THR A 154 23.10 0.37 2.66
CA THR A 154 24.13 1.09 1.90
C THR A 154 24.78 2.20 2.72
N ARG A 155 24.16 2.66 3.81
CA ARG A 155 24.75 3.61 4.77
C ARG A 155 25.69 2.91 5.78
N ALA A 156 25.44 1.62 6.03
CA ALA A 156 26.20 0.75 6.93
C ALA A 156 27.52 0.26 6.32
N SER A 157 27.63 0.23 4.99
CA SER A 157 28.85 -0.18 4.25
C SER A 157 30.05 0.76 4.45
N THR A 158 29.94 1.74 5.36
CA THR A 158 31.09 2.46 5.96
C THR A 158 32.02 1.56 6.81
N LEU A 159 31.85 0.24 6.78
CA LEU A 159 32.67 -0.79 7.43
C LEU A 159 33.88 -1.26 6.59
N TYR A 160 34.64 -0.31 6.04
CA TYR A 160 36.09 -0.48 5.85
C TYR A 160 36.87 0.51 6.72
N SER A 161 36.34 0.84 7.90
CA SER A 161 37.02 1.69 8.87
C SER A 161 37.79 0.85 9.89
N VAL A 162 39.12 0.86 9.70
CA VAL A 162 40.28 0.53 10.56
C VAL A 162 41.16 -0.45 9.77
N VAL A 163 42.31 -0.02 9.22
CA VAL A 163 43.57 0.03 9.98
C VAL A 163 44.34 1.31 9.68
N GLY A 164 44.93 1.88 10.74
CA GLY A 164 45.53 3.21 10.79
C GLY A 164 46.46 3.56 9.64
N SER A 165 46.21 4.72 9.05
CA SER A 165 47.18 5.63 8.48
C SER A 165 46.44 6.93 8.19
N THR A 166 47.11 8.06 8.41
CA THR A 166 46.66 9.41 8.09
C THR A 166 46.39 9.54 6.58
N ALA A 167 45.19 9.16 6.13
CA ALA A 167 44.67 9.46 4.80
C ALA A 167 43.14 9.36 4.83
N SER A 168 42.49 10.48 4.53
CA SER A 168 41.04 10.61 4.32
C SER A 168 40.64 9.88 3.04
N THR A 169 39.99 8.70 3.12
CA THR A 169 39.13 8.16 2.04
C THR A 169 38.41 6.87 2.50
N THR A 170 37.16 6.98 2.98
CA THR A 170 36.23 5.84 3.01
C THR A 170 35.44 5.83 1.70
N LEU A 171 35.66 4.83 0.83
CA LEU A 171 34.94 4.70 -0.44
C LEU A 171 33.49 4.25 -0.18
N VAL A 172 32.54 5.15 -0.40
CA VAL A 172 31.11 4.82 -0.51
C VAL A 172 30.92 4.03 -1.81
N VAL A 173 30.52 2.76 -1.73
CA VAL A 173 30.18 1.97 -2.92
C VAL A 173 28.80 2.41 -3.40
N VAL A 174 28.79 3.25 -4.44
CA VAL A 174 27.56 3.78 -5.04
C VAL A 174 27.12 2.84 -6.17
N PRO A 175 25.86 2.41 -6.22
CA PRO A 175 25.30 1.59 -7.30
C PRO A 175 25.16 2.45 -8.57
N LEU A 176 26.28 2.74 -9.25
CA LEU A 176 26.43 3.82 -10.24
C LEU A 176 25.32 3.90 -11.30
N ARG A 177 24.89 2.74 -11.81
CA ARG A 177 23.87 2.65 -12.87
C ARG A 177 22.47 3.03 -12.39
N TYR A 178 22.20 2.86 -11.09
CA TYR A 178 20.94 3.24 -10.42
C TYR A 178 21.02 4.64 -9.79
N ALA A 179 22.19 4.99 -9.27
CA ALA A 179 22.41 6.23 -8.52
C ALA A 179 22.25 7.50 -9.35
N VAL A 180 21.73 8.54 -8.73
CA VAL A 180 21.36 9.79 -9.37
C VAL A 180 22.56 10.75 -9.58
N PRO A 181 22.54 11.69 -10.56
CA PRO A 181 23.70 12.52 -10.90
C PRO A 181 24.33 13.29 -9.73
N GLU A 182 23.53 13.89 -8.83
CA GLU A 182 24.05 14.65 -7.69
C GLU A 182 24.83 13.80 -6.67
N ILE A 183 24.53 12.49 -6.60
CA ILE A 183 25.31 11.53 -5.79
C ILE A 183 26.60 11.15 -6.52
N LEU A 184 26.56 11.10 -7.86
CA LEU A 184 27.71 10.76 -8.69
C LEU A 184 28.74 11.89 -8.79
N GLN A 185 28.29 13.15 -8.67
CA GLN A 185 29.14 14.35 -8.74
C GLN A 185 29.85 14.65 -7.41
N SER A 186 29.26 14.26 -6.29
CA SER A 186 29.79 14.53 -4.95
C SER A 186 29.50 13.34 -4.06
N SER A 187 30.53 12.63 -3.61
CA SER A 187 30.45 11.41 -2.79
C SER A 187 30.05 11.67 -1.33
N GLY A 188 29.33 12.77 -1.06
CA GLY A 188 28.83 13.14 0.26
C GLY A 188 27.50 12.47 0.58
N LEU A 189 27.38 11.88 1.77
CA LEU A 189 26.15 11.30 2.30
C LEU A 189 24.97 12.30 2.38
N SER A 190 25.24 13.62 2.31
CA SER A 190 24.24 14.69 2.37
C SER A 190 23.32 14.76 1.14
N ASN A 191 23.68 14.13 0.02
CA ASN A 191 22.92 14.24 -1.23
C ASN A 191 21.84 13.15 -1.39
N TYR A 192 21.81 12.18 -0.47
CA TYR A 192 20.77 11.15 -0.43
C TYR A 192 19.48 11.73 0.16
N SER A 193 18.38 11.54 -0.55
CA SER A 193 17.05 12.05 -0.20
C SER A 193 15.93 11.18 -0.80
N GLU A 194 14.68 11.44 -0.44
CA GLU A 194 13.51 10.86 -1.14
C GLU A 194 13.64 11.05 -2.66
N LYS A 195 14.11 12.21 -3.11
CA LYS A 195 14.25 12.54 -4.54
C LYS A 195 15.34 11.73 -5.25
N SER A 196 16.36 11.25 -4.53
CA SER A 196 17.33 10.30 -5.09
C SER A 196 16.77 8.89 -5.21
N ASP A 197 15.91 8.48 -4.27
CA ASP A 197 15.21 7.20 -4.37
C ASP A 197 14.14 7.23 -5.46
N VAL A 198 13.44 8.36 -5.67
CA VAL A 198 12.51 8.53 -6.80
C VAL A 198 13.22 8.34 -8.14
N TYR A 199 14.41 8.89 -8.30
CA TYR A 199 15.21 8.64 -9.50
C TYR A 199 15.51 7.14 -9.68
N SER A 200 15.90 6.49 -8.59
CA SER A 200 16.21 5.05 -8.56
C SER A 200 14.97 4.20 -8.84
N MET A 201 13.78 4.62 -8.39
CA MET A 201 12.50 4.02 -8.73
C MET A 201 12.22 4.09 -10.24
N GLY A 202 12.56 5.20 -10.89
CA GLY A 202 12.51 5.30 -12.35
C GLY A 202 13.39 4.26 -13.05
N ILE A 203 14.63 4.05 -12.55
CA ILE A 203 15.54 3.03 -13.08
C ILE A 203 14.99 1.61 -12.84
N LEU A 204 14.41 1.35 -11.66
CA LEU A 204 13.76 0.08 -11.33
C LEU A 204 12.58 -0.21 -12.28
N MET A 205 11.70 0.76 -12.51
CA MET A 205 10.58 0.61 -13.46
C MET A 205 11.10 0.33 -14.88
N TRP A 206 12.15 1.02 -15.31
CA TRP A 206 12.80 0.76 -16.59
C TRP A 206 13.39 -0.67 -16.67
N GLU A 207 14.10 -1.12 -15.64
CA GLU A 207 14.68 -2.46 -15.55
C GLU A 207 13.59 -3.54 -15.66
N ALA A 208 12.47 -3.35 -14.94
CA ALA A 208 11.33 -4.25 -15.00
C ALA A 208 10.66 -4.29 -16.38
N CYS A 209 10.42 -3.13 -17.00
CA CYS A 209 9.86 -3.05 -18.34
C CYS A 209 10.82 -3.56 -19.44
N SER A 210 12.12 -3.65 -19.14
CA SER A 210 13.16 -4.15 -20.05
C SER A 210 13.50 -5.62 -19.81
N GLN A 211 12.66 -6.37 -19.08
CA GLN A 211 12.89 -7.79 -18.76
C GLN A 211 14.24 -8.02 -18.03
N GLY A 212 14.56 -7.15 -17.07
CA GLY A 212 15.75 -7.32 -16.23
C GLY A 212 17.07 -6.98 -16.94
N GLN A 213 17.02 -6.24 -18.06
CA GLN A 213 18.22 -5.71 -18.68
C GLN A 213 18.96 -4.77 -17.72
N LEU A 214 20.30 -4.84 -17.75
CA LEU A 214 21.14 -3.93 -16.98
C LEU A 214 20.98 -2.49 -17.51
N PRO A 215 20.67 -1.49 -16.65
CA PRO A 215 20.61 -0.10 -17.07
C PRO A 215 21.94 0.37 -17.68
N TYR A 216 21.86 0.97 -18.87
CA TYR A 216 23.02 1.35 -19.70
C TYR A 216 23.92 0.17 -20.08
N GLY A 217 23.36 -1.05 -20.15
CA GLY A 217 24.13 -2.30 -20.35
C GLY A 217 24.92 -2.38 -21.66
N SER A 218 24.61 -1.54 -22.65
CA SER A 218 25.39 -1.40 -23.88
C SER A 218 26.70 -0.61 -23.72
N ILE A 219 26.94 -0.02 -22.55
CA ILE A 219 28.11 0.80 -22.24
C ILE A 219 28.96 0.06 -21.20
N ASP A 220 30.13 -0.42 -21.61
CA ASP A 220 31.03 -1.18 -20.73
C ASP A 220 31.69 -0.31 -19.64
N ASN A 221 31.97 0.95 -19.96
CA ASN A 221 32.69 1.85 -19.06
C ASN A 221 31.74 2.63 -18.13
N ASP A 222 31.74 2.28 -16.84
CA ASP A 222 30.94 2.97 -15.82
C ASP A 222 31.23 4.47 -15.69
N ASN A 223 32.46 4.93 -16.00
CA ASN A 223 32.76 6.37 -16.01
C ASN A 223 32.04 7.10 -17.15
N GLU A 224 31.80 6.41 -18.27
CA GLU A 224 31.04 6.96 -19.39
C GLU A 224 29.55 7.04 -19.03
N VAL A 225 29.01 5.99 -18.40
CA VAL A 225 27.65 6.03 -17.83
C VAL A 225 27.49 7.20 -16.86
N ARG A 226 28.46 7.39 -15.96
CA ARG A 226 28.49 8.55 -15.05
C ARG A 226 28.44 9.87 -15.82
N ARG A 227 29.29 10.02 -16.85
CA ARG A 227 29.37 11.24 -17.66
C ARG A 227 28.05 11.54 -18.38
N LEU A 228 27.40 10.53 -18.93
CA LEU A 228 26.11 10.67 -19.62
C LEU A 228 25.01 11.13 -18.66
N LYS A 229 24.89 10.48 -17.51
CA LYS A 229 23.91 10.85 -16.48
C LYS A 229 24.10 12.28 -15.97
N ILE A 230 25.35 12.71 -15.78
CA ILE A 230 25.71 14.08 -15.41
C ILE A 230 25.33 15.11 -16.49
N LYS A 231 25.37 14.72 -17.78
CA LYS A 231 24.96 15.59 -18.89
C LYS A 231 23.44 15.67 -19.09
N GLY A 232 22.66 14.85 -18.38
CA GLY A 232 21.21 14.78 -18.58
C GLY A 232 20.75 13.74 -19.60
N GLU A 233 21.64 12.89 -20.09
CA GLU A 233 21.26 11.78 -20.95
C GLU A 233 20.51 10.72 -20.13
N ILE A 234 19.40 10.25 -20.69
CA ILE A 234 18.52 9.23 -20.08
C ILE A 234 18.45 7.97 -20.95
N LEU A 235 17.92 6.89 -20.39
CA LEU A 235 17.69 5.64 -21.11
C LEU A 235 16.62 5.82 -22.19
N GLY A 236 16.63 4.95 -23.20
CA GLY A 236 15.55 4.84 -24.18
C GLY A 236 14.34 4.06 -23.64
N GLN A 237 13.17 4.25 -24.26
CA GLN A 237 11.94 3.56 -23.87
C GLN A 237 12.06 2.03 -24.11
N PRO A 238 11.75 1.19 -23.11
CA PRO A 238 11.70 -0.26 -23.27
C PRO A 238 10.54 -0.70 -24.18
N GLU A 239 10.70 -1.82 -24.91
CA GLU A 239 9.70 -2.33 -25.86
C GLU A 239 8.34 -2.64 -25.20
N LYS A 240 8.34 -3.18 -23.97
CA LYS A 240 7.12 -3.53 -23.21
C LYS A 240 6.54 -2.36 -22.41
N CYS A 241 7.13 -1.17 -22.48
CA CYS A 241 6.65 0.00 -21.75
C CYS A 241 5.79 0.84 -22.68
N ASP A 242 4.49 0.97 -22.39
CA ASP A 242 3.66 1.90 -23.12
C ASP A 242 4.10 3.36 -22.92
N GLU A 243 3.69 4.23 -23.85
CA GLU A 243 4.08 5.63 -23.86
C GLU A 243 3.63 6.39 -22.59
N LYS A 244 2.50 5.99 -22.00
CA LYS A 244 1.93 6.69 -20.84
C LYS A 244 2.74 6.39 -19.58
N LEU A 245 3.09 5.13 -19.35
CA LEU A 245 3.98 4.70 -18.29
C LEU A 245 5.38 5.27 -18.51
N TRP A 246 5.86 5.27 -19.76
CA TRP A 246 7.15 5.86 -20.10
C TRP A 246 7.25 7.34 -19.71
N ASN A 247 6.22 8.13 -20.00
CA ASN A 247 6.16 9.54 -19.62
C ASN A 247 6.24 9.75 -18.10
N ILE A 248 5.73 8.82 -17.30
CA ILE A 248 5.87 8.86 -15.83
C ILE A 248 7.29 8.48 -15.40
N ILE A 249 7.89 7.45 -16.00
CA ILE A 249 9.26 7.04 -15.72
C ILE A 249 10.24 8.21 -15.97
N VAL A 250 10.08 8.91 -17.10
CA VAL A 250 10.95 10.03 -17.47
C VAL A 250 10.88 11.18 -16.44
N GLN A 251 9.72 11.44 -15.83
CA GLN A 251 9.58 12.48 -14.78
C GLN A 251 10.45 12.19 -13.55
N CYS A 252 10.75 10.92 -13.27
CA CYS A 252 11.64 10.53 -12.17
C CYS A 252 13.10 10.96 -12.42
N TRP A 253 13.47 11.24 -13.67
CA TRP A 253 14.86 11.50 -14.08
C TRP A 253 15.19 12.96 -14.36
N HIS A 254 14.35 13.89 -13.91
CA HIS A 254 14.66 15.31 -14.00
C HIS A 254 15.99 15.63 -13.29
N GLN A 255 16.84 16.47 -13.89
CA GLN A 255 18.17 16.77 -13.35
C GLN A 255 18.11 17.47 -11.98
N GLN A 256 17.19 18.43 -11.82
CA GLN A 256 16.96 19.08 -10.53
C GLN A 256 16.11 18.18 -9.61
N PRO A 257 16.57 17.84 -8.39
CA PRO A 257 15.86 16.94 -7.48
C PRO A 257 14.46 17.42 -7.10
N ASP A 258 14.29 18.73 -6.86
CA ASP A 258 13.02 19.29 -6.39
C ASP A 258 11.89 19.24 -7.42
N VAL A 259 12.23 19.08 -8.70
CA VAL A 259 11.26 18.98 -9.81
C VAL A 259 10.77 17.55 -9.99
N ARG A 260 11.54 16.55 -9.53
CA ARG A 260 11.10 15.14 -9.55
C ARG A 260 9.84 15.00 -8.68
N PRO A 261 8.91 14.09 -8.99
CA PRO A 261 7.74 13.87 -8.13
C PRO A 261 8.15 13.39 -6.73
N THR A 262 7.23 13.49 -5.76
CA THR A 262 7.34 12.71 -4.52
C THR A 262 6.83 11.29 -4.79
N PHE A 263 7.10 10.34 -3.89
CA PHE A 263 6.50 9.01 -4.03
C PHE A 263 4.97 9.03 -4.00
N LYS A 264 4.36 9.98 -3.26
CA LYS A 264 2.91 10.18 -3.24
C LYS A 264 2.38 10.61 -4.61
N MET A 265 3.01 11.61 -5.24
CA MET A 265 2.64 12.07 -6.59
C MET A 265 2.86 10.99 -7.65
N LEU A 266 3.94 10.21 -7.51
CA LEU A 266 4.23 9.10 -8.40
C LEU A 266 3.15 8.00 -8.28
N LYS A 267 2.70 7.69 -7.05
CA LYS A 267 1.59 6.76 -6.80
C LYS A 267 0.31 7.22 -7.49
N GLU A 268 -0.06 8.49 -7.31
CA GLU A 268 -1.25 9.08 -7.93
C GLU A 268 -1.22 8.94 -9.46
N SER A 269 -0.06 9.21 -10.06
CA SER A 269 0.12 9.11 -11.51
C SER A 269 -0.04 7.67 -12.02
N LEU A 270 0.51 6.68 -11.31
CA LEU A 270 0.36 5.26 -11.69
C LEU A 270 -1.08 4.74 -11.48
N LEU A 271 -1.75 5.15 -10.41
CA LEU A 271 -3.17 4.82 -10.17
C LEU A 271 -4.06 5.40 -11.27
N GLU A 272 -3.77 6.62 -11.74
CA GLU A 272 -4.50 7.21 -12.86
C GLU A 272 -4.33 6.40 -14.15
N LEU A 273 -3.13 5.88 -14.42
CA LEU A 273 -2.92 4.97 -15.56
C LEU A 273 -3.72 3.69 -15.44
N GLN A 274 -3.78 3.09 -14.25
CA GLN A 274 -4.53 1.87 -14.01
C GLN A 274 -6.04 2.09 -14.16
N LEU A 275 -6.58 3.22 -13.70
CA LEU A 275 -7.99 3.57 -13.90
C LEU A 275 -8.33 3.77 -15.38
N ARG A 276 -7.48 4.48 -16.13
CA ARG A 276 -7.69 4.72 -17.56
C ARG A 276 -7.66 3.42 -18.37
N SER A 277 -6.83 2.46 -17.99
CA SER A 277 -6.78 1.14 -18.67
C SER A 277 -8.06 0.34 -18.44
N ILE A 278 -8.61 0.37 -17.21
CA ILE A 278 -9.89 -0.28 -16.87
C ILE A 278 -11.07 0.36 -17.61
N ILE A 279 -11.11 1.69 -17.72
CA ILE A 279 -12.17 2.40 -18.45
C ILE A 279 -12.11 2.07 -19.95
N SER A 280 -10.90 1.96 -20.52
CA SER A 280 -10.71 1.67 -21.94
C SER A 280 -11.08 0.22 -22.30
N SER A 281 -10.88 -0.74 -21.39
CA SER A 281 -11.23 -2.16 -21.62
C SER A 281 -12.73 -2.46 -21.47
N ASN A 282 -13.47 -1.60 -20.77
CA ASN A 282 -14.92 -1.73 -20.56
C ASN A 282 -15.78 -0.96 -21.58
N GLY A 283 -15.20 -0.56 -22.72
CA GLY A 283 -15.74 0.44 -23.64
C GLY A 283 -17.25 0.40 -23.92
N VAL A 284 -17.97 1.40 -23.41
CA VAL A 284 -19.22 1.90 -23.99
C VAL A 284 -18.89 2.52 -25.34
N GLN A 285 -19.43 1.98 -26.43
CA GLN A 285 -19.48 2.70 -27.70
C GLN A 285 -20.37 3.94 -27.55
N ASN A 286 -19.77 5.09 -27.25
CA ASN A 286 -20.44 6.37 -27.49
C ASN A 286 -20.34 6.67 -28.99
N LYS A 287 -21.30 6.14 -29.76
CA LYS A 287 -21.72 6.75 -31.02
C LYS A 287 -22.52 8.01 -30.68
N SER A 288 -21.85 9.14 -30.65
CA SER A 288 -22.51 10.45 -30.79
C SER A 288 -21.55 11.36 -31.51
N ASP A 289 -21.58 11.30 -32.84
CA ASP A 289 -21.26 12.41 -33.73
C ASP A 289 -21.65 12.03 -35.17
N THR A 290 -22.94 12.15 -35.49
CA THR A 290 -23.51 12.80 -36.69
C THR A 290 -24.98 12.43 -36.85
N LEU A 291 -25.85 13.42 -36.64
CA LEU A 291 -27.28 13.38 -36.96
C LEU A 291 -27.51 14.46 -38.04
N ILE A 292 -27.39 14.10 -39.33
CA ILE A 292 -28.08 14.81 -40.42
C ILE A 292 -28.54 13.78 -41.48
N GLN A 293 -29.85 13.55 -41.45
CA GLN A 293 -30.79 13.28 -42.56
C GLN A 293 -30.88 11.90 -43.26
N ASN A 294 -32.10 11.37 -43.09
CA ASN A 294 -33.03 10.90 -44.14
C ASN A 294 -33.10 9.41 -44.53
N THR A 295 -34.17 8.78 -43.99
CA THR A 295 -35.24 8.01 -44.66
C THR A 295 -35.01 6.62 -45.27
N THR A 296 -36.00 5.75 -44.99
CA THR A 296 -36.48 4.53 -45.71
C THR A 296 -35.51 3.32 -45.71
N GLU A 297 -35.84 2.07 -45.37
CA GLU A 297 -37.07 1.25 -45.35
C GLU A 297 -36.82 -0.01 -44.47
N SER A 298 -37.90 -0.69 -44.04
CA SER A 298 -37.93 -1.96 -43.25
C SER A 298 -37.83 -3.22 -44.16
N PRO A 299 -38.18 -4.46 -43.72
CA PRO A 299 -37.49 -5.39 -42.78
C PRO A 299 -37.41 -6.86 -43.32
N VAL A 300 -36.56 -7.73 -42.76
CA VAL A 300 -36.70 -9.22 -42.88
C VAL A 300 -36.10 -9.86 -41.62
N GLN A 301 -36.86 -10.39 -40.64
CA GLN A 301 -37.32 -11.80 -40.47
C GLN A 301 -36.23 -12.86 -40.73
N ALA A 302 -36.08 -14.00 -40.05
CA ALA A 302 -36.55 -14.63 -38.81
C ALA A 302 -35.75 -15.97 -38.71
N ASN A 303 -35.90 -16.69 -37.59
CA ASN A 303 -35.62 -18.13 -37.32
C ASN A 303 -34.50 -18.37 -36.27
N THR A 304 -34.77 -18.81 -35.03
CA THR A 304 -35.26 -20.15 -34.52
C THR A 304 -34.31 -21.27 -34.92
N ASP A 305 -33.79 -22.20 -34.12
CA ASP A 305 -33.98 -22.76 -32.77
C ASP A 305 -32.61 -23.37 -32.38
N THR A 306 -32.21 -23.60 -31.12
CA THR A 306 -32.65 -24.78 -30.34
C THR A 306 -32.05 -24.74 -28.93
N LEU A 307 -32.87 -25.19 -27.98
CA LEU A 307 -32.55 -25.46 -26.58
C LEU A 307 -31.97 -26.88 -26.42
N VAL A 308 -30.98 -27.06 -25.54
CA VAL A 308 -30.74 -28.32 -24.82
C VAL A 308 -30.39 -27.99 -23.36
N ASP A 309 -31.09 -28.68 -22.46
CA ASP A 309 -31.16 -28.51 -21.00
C ASP A 309 -29.98 -29.13 -20.20
N HIS A 310 -29.59 -28.41 -19.13
CA HIS A 310 -29.16 -28.79 -17.77
C HIS A 310 -27.95 -29.75 -17.50
N PRO A 311 -27.24 -29.63 -16.34
CA PRO A 311 -27.73 -29.20 -15.02
C PRO A 311 -26.86 -28.20 -14.22
N LEU A 312 -27.48 -27.66 -13.16
CA LEU A 312 -26.87 -26.81 -12.15
C LEU A 312 -25.71 -27.51 -11.41
N SER A 313 -24.61 -26.77 -11.23
CA SER A 313 -23.72 -26.93 -10.08
C SER A 313 -23.49 -25.57 -9.43
N ASN A 314 -23.92 -25.47 -8.18
CA ASN A 314 -23.72 -24.37 -7.26
C ASN A 314 -22.24 -24.03 -7.10
N GLU A 315 -21.80 -22.87 -7.58
CA GLU A 315 -20.71 -22.12 -6.96
C GLU A 315 -21.15 -20.67 -6.80
N THR A 316 -21.18 -20.24 -5.55
CA THR A 316 -21.54 -18.88 -5.12
C THR A 316 -20.60 -17.85 -5.74
N PRO A 317 -21.11 -16.74 -6.31
CA PRO A 317 -20.26 -15.71 -6.90
C PRO A 317 -19.50 -14.98 -5.80
N SER A 318 -18.17 -15.14 -5.77
CA SER A 318 -17.29 -14.35 -4.91
C SER A 318 -17.29 -12.90 -5.40
N ILE A 319 -18.13 -12.08 -4.77
CA ILE A 319 -18.28 -10.65 -5.04
C ILE A 319 -16.95 -9.95 -4.73
N LYS A 320 -16.39 -9.29 -5.76
CA LYS A 320 -15.14 -8.54 -5.73
C LYS A 320 -15.24 -7.34 -4.78
N SER A 321 -14.22 -7.13 -3.95
CA SER A 321 -14.17 -6.01 -3.00
C SER A 321 -13.44 -4.81 -3.58
N THR A 322 -14.17 -3.74 -3.91
CA THR A 322 -13.61 -2.46 -4.38
C THR A 322 -13.53 -1.46 -3.23
N THR A 323 -12.34 -0.91 -2.99
CA THR A 323 -12.12 0.22 -2.07
C THR A 323 -11.96 1.51 -2.88
N ILE A 324 -12.80 2.53 -2.66
CA ILE A 324 -12.67 3.84 -3.31
C ILE A 324 -12.14 4.87 -2.33
N THR A 325 -11.01 5.50 -2.66
CA THR A 325 -10.49 6.70 -1.99
C THR A 325 -10.74 7.92 -2.89
N CYS A 326 -11.65 8.82 -2.51
CA CYS A 326 -12.00 9.97 -3.36
C CYS A 326 -11.10 11.18 -3.08
N SER A 327 -10.20 11.54 -3.99
CA SER A 327 -9.31 12.72 -3.86
C SER A 327 -9.95 14.06 -4.27
N PHE A 328 -11.23 14.10 -4.64
CA PHE A 328 -11.91 15.36 -4.94
C PHE A 328 -12.42 16.03 -3.66
N CYS A 329 -11.81 17.15 -3.26
CA CYS A 329 -12.53 18.42 -3.33
C CYS A 329 -11.65 19.65 -3.08
N ASN A 330 -11.61 20.51 -4.09
CA ASN A 330 -11.83 21.95 -3.91
C ASN A 330 -12.60 22.46 -5.13
N SER A 331 -13.92 22.22 -5.13
CA SER A 331 -14.99 23.14 -5.62
C SER A 331 -16.28 22.45 -6.08
N HIS A 332 -16.28 21.16 -6.43
CA HIS A 332 -17.51 20.43 -6.80
C HIS A 332 -17.49 18.97 -6.30
N PHE A 333 -18.47 18.60 -5.47
CA PHE A 333 -18.69 17.25 -4.93
C PHE A 333 -19.66 16.32 -5.75
N PRO A 334 -20.12 16.62 -6.99
CA PRO A 334 -21.23 15.88 -7.61
C PRO A 334 -20.85 14.49 -8.20
N GLY A 335 -19.63 14.00 -7.99
CA GLY A 335 -19.17 12.73 -8.57
C GLY A 335 -19.61 11.46 -7.84
N LEU A 336 -20.15 11.58 -6.62
CA LEU A 336 -20.50 10.41 -5.79
C LEU A 336 -21.77 9.67 -6.22
N GLY A 337 -22.64 10.28 -7.04
CA GLY A 337 -23.88 9.64 -7.51
C GLY A 337 -23.65 8.36 -8.32
N ILE A 338 -22.47 8.20 -8.93
CA ILE A 338 -22.11 6.98 -9.68
C ILE A 338 -21.96 5.78 -8.72
N LEU A 339 -21.57 6.03 -7.47
CA LEU A 339 -21.32 4.97 -6.48
C LEU A 339 -22.60 4.33 -5.95
N ILE A 340 -23.75 4.98 -6.16
CA ILE A 340 -25.06 4.43 -5.79
C ILE A 340 -25.29 3.08 -6.49
N HIS A 341 -24.89 2.96 -7.76
CA HIS A 341 -25.11 1.76 -8.56
C HIS A 341 -23.90 0.82 -8.63
N ASP A 342 -22.79 1.14 -7.95
CA ASP A 342 -21.59 0.31 -7.92
C ASP A 342 -21.80 -0.92 -7.02
N GLN A 343 -22.12 -2.06 -7.64
CA GLN A 343 -22.32 -3.35 -6.97
C GLN A 343 -21.00 -4.06 -6.59
N THR A 344 -19.86 -3.38 -6.70
CA THR A 344 -18.55 -3.89 -6.28
C THR A 344 -17.96 -3.07 -5.15
N LEU A 345 -18.56 -1.93 -4.83
CA LEU A 345 -18.11 -1.04 -3.77
C LEU A 345 -18.31 -1.71 -2.41
N ILE A 346 -17.22 -2.09 -1.76
CA ILE A 346 -17.23 -2.69 -0.42
C ILE A 346 -16.69 -1.71 0.62
N LYS A 347 -15.74 -0.85 0.24
CA LYS A 347 -15.17 0.16 1.14
C LYS A 347 -15.10 1.53 0.48
N LEU A 348 -15.48 2.57 1.23
CA LEU A 348 -15.41 3.96 0.79
C LEU A 348 -14.64 4.77 1.84
N ASP A 349 -13.49 5.31 1.45
CA ASP A 349 -12.64 6.12 2.34
C ASP A 349 -12.58 7.58 1.89
N LEU A 350 -13.20 8.40 2.73
CA LEU A 350 -13.38 9.83 2.60
C LEU A 350 -12.76 10.59 3.79
N THR A 351 -11.75 10.00 4.43
CA THR A 351 -11.02 10.60 5.56
C THR A 351 -10.33 11.91 5.15
N GLU A 352 -10.49 12.94 5.97
CA GLU A 352 -9.90 14.28 5.81
C GLU A 352 -10.23 14.98 4.47
N ARG A 353 -11.41 14.71 3.90
CA ARG A 353 -11.83 15.26 2.60
C ARG A 353 -12.70 16.51 2.71
N ASN A 354 -12.60 17.29 3.79
CA ASN A 354 -13.34 18.54 3.96
C ASN A 354 -14.85 18.39 3.62
N ILE A 355 -15.43 17.26 4.04
CA ILE A 355 -16.84 16.94 3.86
C ILE A 355 -17.63 17.69 4.92
N ASP A 356 -18.52 18.57 4.49
CA ASP A 356 -19.47 19.28 5.35
C ASP A 356 -20.86 18.60 5.33
N ASP A 357 -21.80 19.17 6.06
CA ASP A 357 -23.17 18.67 6.18
C ASP A 357 -23.92 18.53 4.84
N ASN A 358 -23.57 19.32 3.82
CA ASN A 358 -24.22 19.26 2.51
C ASN A 358 -23.58 18.18 1.63
N LYS A 359 -22.25 18.02 1.73
CA LYS A 359 -21.52 16.97 1.01
C LYS A 359 -21.88 15.59 1.56
N VAL A 360 -21.91 15.41 2.88
CA VAL A 360 -22.23 14.11 3.50
C VAL A 360 -23.64 13.63 3.21
N GLN A 361 -24.56 14.53 2.80
CA GLN A 361 -25.88 14.13 2.32
C GLN A 361 -25.79 13.16 1.13
N HIS A 362 -24.89 13.41 0.18
CA HIS A 362 -24.70 12.52 -0.97
C HIS A 362 -24.12 11.16 -0.55
N VAL A 363 -23.29 11.14 0.50
CA VAL A 363 -22.80 9.88 1.10
C VAL A 363 -23.96 9.13 1.78
N ALA A 364 -24.89 9.84 2.41
CA ALA A 364 -26.09 9.25 2.98
C ALA A 364 -27.04 8.68 1.90
N ASP A 365 -27.06 9.26 0.71
CA ASP A 365 -27.82 8.74 -0.43
C ASP A 365 -27.18 7.43 -0.95
N ILE A 366 -25.85 7.38 -1.05
CA ILE A 366 -25.11 6.14 -1.34
C ILE A 366 -25.45 5.06 -0.30
N LEU A 367 -25.45 5.39 0.99
CA LEU A 367 -25.80 4.44 2.05
C LEU A 367 -27.25 3.94 1.96
N GLN A 368 -28.18 4.69 1.37
CA GLN A 368 -29.57 4.23 1.23
C GLN A 368 -29.75 3.24 0.08
N GLU A 369 -29.01 3.43 -1.00
CA GLU A 369 -29.26 2.73 -2.26
C GLU A 369 -28.19 1.69 -2.60
N ASN A 370 -26.94 1.88 -2.16
CA ASN A 370 -25.88 0.93 -2.39
C ASN A 370 -26.03 -0.27 -1.45
N THR A 371 -26.10 -1.46 -2.04
CA THR A 371 -26.33 -2.74 -1.33
C THR A 371 -25.06 -3.56 -1.12
N THR A 372 -23.88 -3.00 -1.38
CA THR A 372 -22.61 -3.72 -1.28
C THR A 372 -21.61 -3.07 -0.34
N LEU A 373 -21.76 -1.77 -0.04
CA LEU A 373 -20.85 -1.03 0.82
C LEU A 373 -20.92 -1.58 2.26
N VAL A 374 -19.77 -2.01 2.76
CA VAL A 374 -19.55 -2.63 4.07
C VAL A 374 -18.76 -1.71 5.01
N GLU A 375 -17.83 -0.92 4.49
CA GLU A 375 -16.95 -0.06 5.30
C GLU A 375 -16.94 1.39 4.79
N LEU A 376 -17.20 2.36 5.67
CA LEU A 376 -17.20 3.78 5.35
C LEU A 376 -16.33 4.57 6.33
N GLN A 377 -15.29 5.24 5.82
CA GLN A 377 -14.40 6.09 6.60
C GLN A 377 -14.67 7.57 6.28
N LEU A 378 -15.09 8.33 7.29
CA LEU A 378 -15.43 9.76 7.24
C LEU A 378 -14.67 10.58 8.30
N GLU A 379 -13.57 10.03 8.83
CA GLU A 379 -12.79 10.68 9.88
C GLU A 379 -12.22 12.05 9.43
N GLY A 380 -12.05 13.00 10.36
CA GLY A 380 -11.35 14.26 10.10
C GLY A 380 -12.09 15.21 9.14
N ASN A 381 -13.43 15.17 9.15
CA ASN A 381 -14.27 16.00 8.28
C ASN A 381 -15.00 17.11 9.07
N ARG A 382 -15.87 17.86 8.40
CA ARG A 382 -16.64 18.98 8.98
C ARG A 382 -18.12 18.62 9.11
N ILE A 383 -18.43 17.36 9.45
CA ILE A 383 -19.79 16.87 9.62
C ILE A 383 -20.32 17.32 10.98
N GLY A 384 -21.37 18.13 10.97
CA GLY A 384 -22.12 18.59 12.12
C GLY A 384 -23.46 17.89 12.29
N LEU A 385 -24.31 18.40 13.18
CA LEU A 385 -25.62 17.83 13.51
C LEU A 385 -26.51 17.58 12.27
N LYS A 386 -26.49 18.49 11.29
CA LYS A 386 -27.33 18.36 10.09
C LYS A 386 -26.87 17.17 9.24
N GLY A 387 -25.56 17.02 9.02
CA GLY A 387 -24.99 15.89 8.31
C GLY A 387 -25.20 14.57 9.05
N THR A 388 -25.08 14.59 10.38
CA THR A 388 -25.37 13.43 11.22
C THR A 388 -26.81 12.96 11.11
N ARG A 389 -27.79 13.86 10.96
CA ARG A 389 -29.19 13.48 10.72
C ARG A 389 -29.38 12.77 9.37
N HIS A 390 -28.67 13.20 8.32
CA HIS A 390 -28.71 12.51 7.02
C HIS A 390 -28.17 11.09 7.14
N LEU A 391 -26.99 10.93 7.77
CA LEU A 391 -26.40 9.61 8.02
C LEU A 391 -27.31 8.73 8.89
N ALA A 392 -27.87 9.27 9.98
CA ALA A 392 -28.80 8.54 10.83
C ALA A 392 -30.04 8.06 10.06
N LYS A 393 -30.59 8.87 9.17
CA LYS A 393 -31.73 8.46 8.32
C LYS A 393 -31.34 7.30 7.40
N ALA A 394 -30.17 7.37 6.76
CA ALA A 394 -29.68 6.33 5.87
C ALA A 394 -29.42 5.01 6.61
N LEU A 395 -28.79 5.10 7.78
CA LEU A 395 -28.42 3.95 8.61
C LEU A 395 -29.62 3.18 9.17
N ARG A 396 -30.81 3.78 9.28
CA ARG A 396 -32.01 3.05 9.77
C ARG A 396 -32.40 1.88 8.87
N ASN A 397 -32.18 2.04 7.56
CA ASN A 397 -32.65 1.10 6.56
C ASN A 397 -31.51 0.42 5.80
N ASN A 398 -30.26 0.90 5.94
CA ASN A 398 -29.10 0.25 5.34
C ASN A 398 -28.86 -1.13 5.99
N GLN A 399 -28.64 -2.16 5.17
CA GLN A 399 -28.51 -3.54 5.64
C GLN A 399 -27.10 -4.13 5.46
N THR A 400 -26.16 -3.35 4.92
CA THR A 400 -24.89 -3.85 4.36
C THR A 400 -23.68 -3.26 5.06
N LEU A 401 -23.78 -2.03 5.55
CA LEU A 401 -22.69 -1.33 6.22
C LEU A 401 -22.43 -2.00 7.58
N ILE A 402 -21.19 -2.44 7.75
CA ILE A 402 -20.69 -3.03 8.99
C ILE A 402 -19.87 -1.98 9.73
N GLU A 403 -18.97 -1.25 9.08
CA GLU A 403 -18.06 -0.32 9.74
C GLU A 403 -18.30 1.13 9.30
N LEU A 404 -18.41 2.03 10.28
CA LEU A 404 -18.55 3.47 10.07
C LEU A 404 -17.62 4.23 11.03
N ASN A 405 -16.54 4.78 10.49
CA ASN A 405 -15.70 5.71 11.23
C ASN A 405 -16.13 7.15 10.92
N ILE A 406 -16.56 7.88 11.94
CA ILE A 406 -16.92 9.30 11.84
C ILE A 406 -16.18 10.13 12.91
N SER A 407 -15.02 9.65 13.33
CA SER A 407 -14.14 10.31 14.30
C SER A 407 -13.76 11.71 13.83
N ASP A 408 -13.37 12.58 14.76
CA ASP A 408 -12.86 13.92 14.43
C ASP A 408 -13.79 14.73 13.51
N ASN A 409 -15.07 14.78 13.90
CA ASN A 409 -16.14 15.56 13.26
C ASN A 409 -16.94 16.35 14.32
N GLN A 410 -17.71 17.36 13.89
CA GLN A 410 -18.43 18.33 14.75
C GLN A 410 -19.84 17.87 15.16
N ILE A 411 -20.01 16.58 15.48
CA ILE A 411 -21.33 15.91 15.62
C ILE A 411 -22.15 16.41 16.83
N GLY A 412 -21.48 16.56 17.99
CA GLY A 412 -22.11 16.92 19.27
C GLY A 412 -23.06 15.85 19.83
N ASP A 413 -23.44 16.00 21.10
CA ASP A 413 -24.24 15.03 21.87
C ASP A 413 -25.57 14.67 21.21
N VAL A 414 -26.25 15.68 20.68
CA VAL A 414 -27.54 15.52 19.99
C VAL A 414 -27.37 14.73 18.69
N GLY A 415 -26.28 14.95 17.95
CA GLY A 415 -25.96 14.18 16.75
C GLY A 415 -25.68 12.71 17.08
N THR A 416 -24.95 12.46 18.17
CA THR A 416 -24.70 11.11 18.65
C THR A 416 -25.98 10.37 19.05
N GLN A 417 -26.93 11.05 19.69
CA GLN A 417 -28.25 10.48 19.99
C GLN A 417 -29.01 10.06 18.72
N TYR A 418 -28.95 10.84 17.65
CA TYR A 418 -29.59 10.49 16.38
C TYR A 418 -28.99 9.22 15.75
N LEU A 419 -27.65 9.07 15.77
CA LEU A 419 -26.99 7.86 15.27
C LEU A 419 -27.32 6.63 16.13
N ALA A 420 -27.29 6.78 17.47
CA ALA A 420 -27.62 5.70 18.39
C ALA A 420 -29.06 5.21 18.19
N GLU A 421 -30.01 6.13 18.04
CA GLU A 421 -31.41 5.78 17.77
C GLU A 421 -31.60 5.13 16.40
N ALA A 422 -30.89 5.59 15.37
CA ALA A 422 -30.93 4.99 14.05
C ALA A 422 -30.45 3.54 14.04
N ILE A 423 -29.36 3.25 14.75
CA ILE A 423 -28.82 1.89 14.90
C ILE A 423 -29.79 1.02 15.69
N ARG A 424 -30.37 1.55 16.79
CA ARG A 424 -31.37 0.83 17.60
C ARG A 424 -32.60 0.44 16.80
N GLN A 425 -33.03 1.29 15.88
CA GLN A 425 -34.20 1.08 15.03
C GLN A 425 -33.92 0.22 13.79
N ASN A 426 -32.66 -0.02 13.44
CA ASN A 426 -32.32 -0.88 12.31
C ASN A 426 -32.64 -2.34 12.66
N GLU A 427 -33.54 -2.96 11.87
CA GLU A 427 -34.05 -4.30 12.13
C GLU A 427 -32.99 -5.41 11.95
N VAL A 428 -31.91 -5.11 11.22
CA VAL A 428 -30.75 -6.00 11.07
C VAL A 428 -29.88 -5.84 12.32
N LYS A 429 -30.26 -6.51 13.42
CA LYS A 429 -29.53 -6.57 14.69
C LYS A 429 -28.15 -7.23 14.54
N ARG A 430 -27.19 -6.56 13.88
CA ARG A 430 -25.80 -6.99 13.75
C ARG A 430 -24.91 -6.15 14.66
N PRO A 431 -24.08 -6.77 15.52
CA PRO A 431 -23.43 -6.10 16.65
C PRO A 431 -22.19 -5.23 16.31
N ASN A 432 -21.89 -4.96 15.03
CA ASN A 432 -20.57 -4.43 14.66
C ASN A 432 -20.57 -3.08 13.95
N ILE A 433 -21.62 -2.25 14.07
CA ILE A 433 -21.47 -0.82 13.73
C ILE A 433 -20.54 -0.19 14.78
N ILE A 434 -19.22 -0.34 14.57
CA ILE A 434 -18.18 0.27 15.40
C ILE A 434 -18.14 1.75 15.03
N LEU A 435 -19.01 2.53 15.67
CA LEU A 435 -18.92 3.97 15.69
C LEU A 435 -17.73 4.38 16.57
N LEU A 436 -16.59 4.65 15.96
CA LEU A 436 -15.51 5.36 16.64
C LEU A 436 -15.95 6.84 16.79
N ILE A 437 -16.52 7.18 17.95
CA ILE A 437 -16.93 8.56 18.28
C ILE A 437 -15.90 9.15 19.23
N ASN A 438 -14.89 9.84 18.70
CA ASN A 438 -14.00 10.68 19.49
C ASN A 438 -14.55 12.11 19.58
N ASN A 439 -15.43 12.38 20.56
CA ASN A 439 -15.88 13.73 20.92
C ASN A 439 -16.01 13.87 22.47
N LEU A 440 -15.53 14.99 23.04
CA LEU A 440 -15.08 15.30 24.43
C LEU A 440 -15.91 14.87 25.69
N ILE A 441 -15.20 14.25 26.68
CA ILE A 441 -15.11 14.26 28.20
C ILE A 441 -16.33 14.00 29.15
N CYS A 442 -16.15 13.14 30.21
CA CYS A 442 -16.62 13.34 31.64
C CYS A 442 -16.14 12.32 32.74
N GLN A 443 -16.21 12.73 34.02
CA GLN A 443 -15.62 12.17 35.28
C GLN A 443 -16.06 10.74 35.71
N GLU A 444 -17.12 10.18 35.11
CA GLU A 444 -17.61 8.81 35.37
C GLU A 444 -16.81 7.73 34.61
N GLN A 445 -15.93 8.15 33.69
CA GLN A 445 -15.07 7.27 32.88
C GLN A 445 -14.13 6.40 33.73
N ASN A 446 -13.60 6.94 34.84
CA ASN A 446 -12.66 6.22 35.72
C ASN A 446 -13.33 5.10 36.53
N LYS A 447 -14.59 5.29 36.97
CA LYS A 447 -15.34 4.25 37.71
C LYS A 447 -15.70 3.05 36.83
N LEU A 448 -15.91 3.27 35.53
CA LEU A 448 -16.23 2.23 34.55
C LEU A 448 -14.97 1.44 34.11
N ILE A 449 -13.84 2.12 33.94
CA ILE A 449 -12.54 1.47 33.67
C ILE A 449 -12.17 0.51 34.81
N ASP A 450 -12.39 0.91 36.06
CA ASP A 450 -12.08 0.06 37.21
C ASP A 450 -13.01 -1.17 37.33
N ARG A 451 -14.24 -1.09 36.80
CA ARG A 451 -15.19 -2.22 36.79
C ARG A 451 -15.01 -3.15 35.56
N LEU A 452 -14.60 -2.61 34.42
CA LEU A 452 -14.22 -3.38 33.22
C LEU A 452 -12.92 -4.16 33.43
N ARG A 453 -11.97 -3.63 34.21
CA ARG A 453 -10.78 -4.38 34.67
C ARG A 453 -11.15 -5.64 35.46
N GLN A 454 -12.30 -5.65 36.14
CA GLN A 454 -12.76 -6.79 36.94
C GLN A 454 -13.54 -7.83 36.12
N LEU A 455 -14.23 -7.45 35.04
CA LEU A 455 -15.12 -8.32 34.26
C LEU A 455 -14.53 -8.80 32.93
N ALA A 456 -13.70 -7.99 32.26
CA ALA A 456 -13.12 -8.31 30.95
C ALA A 456 -11.80 -7.51 30.69
N PRO A 457 -10.68 -7.92 31.31
CA PRO A 457 -9.45 -7.11 31.37
C PRO A 457 -8.77 -6.82 30.03
N GLN A 458 -8.95 -7.67 29.00
CA GLN A 458 -8.36 -7.46 27.67
C GLN A 458 -8.91 -6.25 26.89
N HIS A 459 -10.14 -5.80 27.18
CA HIS A 459 -10.74 -4.64 26.50
C HIS A 459 -10.49 -3.33 27.25
N ALA A 460 -10.12 -3.38 28.53
CA ALA A 460 -9.83 -2.20 29.34
C ALA A 460 -8.57 -1.44 28.87
N ALA A 461 -7.60 -2.15 28.28
CA ALA A 461 -6.36 -1.56 27.75
C ALA A 461 -6.60 -0.67 26.52
N TYR A 462 -7.62 -0.97 25.71
CA TYR A 462 -8.00 -0.15 24.56
C TYR A 462 -8.69 1.16 24.98
N LEU A 463 -9.52 1.11 26.02
CA LEU A 463 -10.19 2.29 26.57
C LEU A 463 -9.26 3.19 27.39
N SER A 464 -8.19 2.66 28.01
CA SER A 464 -7.25 3.48 28.78
C SER A 464 -6.39 4.43 27.92
N ASN A 465 -6.27 4.18 26.61
CA ASN A 465 -5.58 5.06 25.67
C ASN A 465 -6.54 6.04 24.96
N ALA A 466 -7.86 5.93 25.17
CA ALA A 466 -8.86 6.80 24.55
C ALA A 466 -9.11 8.04 25.43
N THR A 467 -8.55 9.19 25.04
CA THR A 467 -8.54 10.38 25.90
C THR A 467 -9.85 11.17 25.95
N ARG A 468 -10.87 10.89 25.12
CA ARG A 468 -12.07 11.77 25.00
C ARG A 468 -13.34 11.05 24.50
N ILE A 469 -14.10 10.43 25.41
CA ILE A 469 -15.43 9.85 25.09
C ILE A 469 -16.51 10.50 25.97
N ASN A 470 -17.61 10.96 25.35
CA ASN A 470 -18.79 11.58 25.97
C ASN A 470 -19.68 10.56 26.76
N GLN A 471 -20.35 11.05 27.82
CA GLN A 471 -21.15 10.29 28.80
C GLN A 471 -22.40 9.57 28.23
N VAL A 472 -23.05 10.14 27.20
CA VAL A 472 -24.22 9.59 26.50
C VAL A 472 -23.82 8.44 25.58
N THR A 473 -22.67 8.55 24.90
CA THR A 473 -22.08 7.50 24.06
C THR A 473 -21.78 6.24 24.86
N VAL A 474 -21.25 6.42 26.07
CA VAL A 474 -20.96 5.31 27.00
C VAL A 474 -22.26 4.67 27.50
N TYR A 475 -23.30 5.46 27.82
CA TYR A 475 -24.60 4.92 28.27
C TYR A 475 -25.27 4.05 27.20
N HIS A 476 -25.24 4.45 25.93
CA HIS A 476 -25.85 3.68 24.84
C HIS A 476 -25.02 2.47 24.40
N LEU A 477 -23.69 2.58 24.36
CA LEU A 477 -22.82 1.41 24.12
C LEU A 477 -22.95 0.37 25.24
N PHE A 478 -23.11 0.82 26.50
CA PHE A 478 -23.34 -0.07 27.65
C PHE A 478 -24.69 -0.81 27.57
N GLN A 479 -25.73 -0.22 26.97
CA GLN A 479 -27.00 -0.91 26.74
C GLN A 479 -26.92 -1.91 25.59
N ILE A 480 -26.22 -1.55 24.51
CA ILE A 480 -26.00 -2.41 23.33
C ILE A 480 -25.17 -3.65 23.67
N LEU A 481 -24.18 -3.53 24.56
CA LEU A 481 -23.30 -4.64 24.95
C LEU A 481 -23.93 -5.58 26.01
N ASN A 482 -25.06 -5.21 26.63
CA ASN A 482 -25.72 -5.98 27.70
C ASN A 482 -27.09 -6.57 27.30
N THR A 483 -27.51 -6.45 26.05
CA THR A 483 -28.67 -7.14 25.45
C THR A 483 -28.21 -8.06 24.34
#